data_AF-A0A0G4NIH4-F1
#
_entry.id   AF-A0A0G4NIH4-F1
#
_cell.length_a   1.000
_cell.length_b   1.000
_cell.length_c   1.000
_cell.angle_alpha   90.00
_cell.angle_beta   90.00
_cell.angle_gamma   90.00
#
_symmetry.space_group_name_H-M   'P 1'
#
loop_
_entity.id
_entity.type
_entity.pdbx_description
1 polymer ?
#
loop_
_entity_poly.entity_id
_entity_poly.type
_entity_poly.pdbx_seq_one_letter_code
_entity_poly.pdbx_strand_id
1 'polypeptide(L)'
;MFLFTMFFVFWRILQILTLIPTMGMLAWFVHGFVEANALTPNYILVLFIVSVLALAWAIFTLFSYHRSSTNATMVAIVDLLFVGAFIAAIWYLRDIRLQSCSNVSRDANWRVDFAGLS
;
A
#
# COMPACT_ATOMS: atom_id res chain seq x y z
N MET A 1 -2.84 -7.41 31.60
CA MET A 1 -2.16 -6.22 31.03
C MET A 1 -1.04 -6.58 30.04
N PHE A 2 -0.17 -7.55 30.36
CA PHE A 2 0.92 -8.01 29.48
C PHE A 2 0.46 -8.56 28.12
N LEU A 3 -0.58 -9.39 28.11
CA LEU A 3 -1.10 -10.05 26.91
C LEU A 3 -1.57 -9.04 25.85
N PHE A 4 -2.33 -8.02 26.25
CA PHE A 4 -2.80 -6.97 25.35
C PHE A 4 -1.66 -6.22 24.65
N THR A 5 -0.62 -5.89 25.40
CA THR A 5 0.58 -5.21 24.86
C THR A 5 1.31 -6.10 23.86
N MET A 6 1.45 -7.39 24.17
CA MET A 6 2.11 -8.36 23.28
C MET A 6 1.37 -8.50 21.94
N PHE A 7 0.04 -8.65 21.98
CA PHE A 7 -0.79 -8.72 20.77
C PHE A 7 -0.74 -7.43 19.96
N PHE A 8 -0.74 -6.27 20.62
CA PHE A 8 -0.63 -4.98 19.95
C PHE A 8 0.70 -4.84 19.18
N VAL A 9 1.83 -5.10 19.85
CA VAL A 9 3.16 -5.01 19.22
C VAL A 9 3.32 -6.04 18.11
N PHE A 10 2.87 -7.28 18.35
CA PHE A 10 2.88 -8.34 17.34
C PHE A 10 2.13 -7.92 16.07
N TRP A 11 0.92 -7.38 16.22
CA TRP A 11 0.12 -6.95 15.08
C TRP A 11 0.74 -5.77 14.33
N ARG A 12 1.40 -4.85 15.04
CA ARG A 12 2.16 -3.76 14.41
C ARG A 12 3.34 -4.26 13.59
N ILE A 13 4.13 -5.19 14.12
CA ILE A 13 5.26 -5.76 13.38
C ILE A 13 4.75 -6.48 12.13
N LEU A 14 3.66 -7.24 12.22
CA LEU A 14 3.06 -7.89 11.05
C LEU A 14 2.57 -6.90 10.00
N GLN A 15 1.93 -5.80 10.39
CA GLN A 15 1.53 -4.75 9.45
C GLN A 15 2.76 -4.12 8.76
N ILE A 16 3.83 -3.82 9.50
CA ILE A 16 5.05 -3.25 8.91
C ILE A 16 5.69 -4.24 7.92
N LEU A 17 5.78 -5.52 8.30
CA LEU A 17 6.35 -6.56 7.45
C LEU A 17 5.59 -6.75 6.14
N THR A 18 4.26 -6.55 6.12
CA THR A 18 3.47 -6.63 4.88
C THR A 18 3.47 -5.34 4.09
N LEU A 19 3.57 -4.18 4.76
CA LEU A 19 3.58 -2.86 4.13
C LEU A 19 4.91 -2.50 3.46
N ILE A 20 6.06 -2.94 4.00
CA ILE A 20 7.37 -2.65 3.39
C ILE A 20 7.47 -3.24 1.97
N PRO A 21 7.18 -4.53 1.73
CA PRO A 21 7.25 -5.10 0.38
C PRO A 21 6.25 -4.48 -0.58
N THR A 22 5.01 -4.20 -0.13
CA THR A 22 3.99 -3.59 -1.00
C THR A 22 4.37 -2.17 -1.41
N MET A 23 4.79 -1.34 -0.46
CA MET A 23 5.29 0.01 -0.75
C MET A 23 6.54 -0.03 -1.65
N GLY A 24 7.49 -0.93 -1.36
CA GLY A 24 8.73 -1.06 -2.12
C GLY A 24 8.54 -1.48 -3.57
N MET A 25 7.67 -2.47 -3.82
CA MET A 25 7.33 -2.87 -5.19
C MET A 25 6.62 -1.75 -5.96
N LEU A 26 5.69 -1.04 -5.31
CA LEU A 26 4.99 0.09 -5.93
C LEU A 26 5.92 1.28 -6.22
N ALA A 27 6.90 1.54 -5.35
CA ALA A 27 7.88 2.60 -5.56
C ALA A 27 8.69 2.40 -6.85
N TRP A 28 9.03 1.14 -7.17
CA TRP A 28 9.73 0.82 -8.42
C TRP A 28 8.90 1.20 -9.66
N PHE A 29 7.60 0.88 -9.66
CA PHE A 29 6.70 1.26 -10.75
C PHE A 29 6.59 2.78 -10.89
N VAL A 30 6.33 3.48 -9.77
CA VAL A 30 6.22 4.95 -9.75
C VAL A 30 7.49 5.60 -10.27
N HIS A 31 8.67 5.16 -9.81
CA HIS A 31 9.95 5.66 -10.28
C HIS A 31 10.13 5.49 -11.79
N GLY A 32 9.78 4.31 -12.34
CA GLY A 32 9.90 4.07 -13.78
C GLY A 32 9.04 4.99 -14.64
N PHE A 33 7.82 5.35 -14.19
CA PHE A 33 6.98 6.33 -14.90
C PHE A 33 7.55 7.76 -14.81
N VAL A 34 8.03 8.15 -13.62
CA VAL A 34 8.67 9.46 -13.39
C VAL A 34 9.92 9.61 -14.25
N GLU A 35 10.76 8.58 -14.36
CA GLU A 35 12.04 8.64 -15.08
C GLU A 35 11.91 8.89 -16.59
N ALA A 36 10.82 8.43 -17.24
CA ALA A 36 10.53 8.90 -18.60
C ALA A 36 9.34 9.84 -18.70
N ASN A 37 9.19 10.68 -17.68
CA ASN A 37 8.38 11.90 -17.73
C ASN A 37 6.94 11.64 -18.17
N ALA A 38 6.38 10.50 -17.74
CA ALA A 38 5.04 10.04 -18.07
C ALA A 38 4.14 10.09 -16.83
N LEU A 39 2.83 10.25 -17.03
CA LEU A 39 1.87 10.22 -15.94
C LEU A 39 1.76 8.79 -15.38
N THR A 40 1.91 8.64 -14.06
CA THR A 40 1.62 7.37 -13.36
C THR A 40 0.12 7.10 -13.39
N PRO A 41 -0.32 5.89 -13.77
CA PRO A 41 -1.73 5.53 -13.71
C PRO A 41 -2.33 5.70 -12.30
N ASN A 42 -3.54 6.25 -12.21
CA ASN A 42 -4.20 6.60 -10.95
C ASN A 42 -4.30 5.43 -9.97
N TYR A 43 -4.57 4.23 -10.48
CA TYR A 43 -4.75 3.02 -9.65
C TYR A 43 -3.45 2.57 -8.95
N ILE A 44 -2.29 2.75 -9.59
CA ILE A 44 -0.97 2.50 -8.98
C ILE A 44 -0.65 3.62 -7.97
N LEU A 45 -0.91 4.86 -8.37
CA LEU A 45 -0.59 6.04 -7.56
C LEU A 45 -1.37 6.05 -6.23
N VAL A 46 -2.66 5.75 -6.26
CA VAL A 46 -3.50 5.68 -5.06
C VAL A 46 -3.03 4.57 -4.13
N LEU A 47 -2.76 3.36 -4.63
CA LEU A 47 -2.21 2.26 -3.82
C LEU A 47 -0.88 2.64 -3.18
N PHE A 48 -0.01 3.31 -3.94
CA PHE A 48 1.29 3.75 -3.45
C PHE A 48 1.13 4.73 -2.29
N ILE A 49 0.34 5.80 -2.45
CA ILE A 49 0.12 6.80 -1.40
C ILE A 49 -0.48 6.18 -0.15
N VAL A 50 -1.52 5.34 -0.30
CA VAL A 50 -2.16 4.67 0.84
C VAL A 50 -1.17 3.76 1.58
N SER A 51 -0.34 3.00 0.86
CA SER A 51 0.67 2.13 1.47
C SER A 51 1.76 2.91 2.22
N VAL A 52 2.22 4.04 1.68
CA VAL A 52 3.22 4.91 2.33
C VAL A 52 2.66 5.52 3.62
N LEU A 53 1.43 6.07 3.56
CA LEU A 53 0.79 6.66 4.73
C LEU A 53 0.49 5.62 5.81
N ALA A 54 0.05 4.41 5.42
CA ALA A 54 -0.19 3.30 6.34
C ALA A 54 1.12 2.84 7.01
N LEU A 55 2.21 2.74 6.26
CA LEU A 55 3.54 2.39 6.79
C LEU A 55 4.01 3.45 7.79
N ALA A 56 3.93 4.73 7.42
CA ALA A 56 4.31 5.83 8.29
C ALA A 56 3.49 5.84 9.59
N TRP A 57 2.18 5.57 9.50
CA TRP A 57 1.30 5.42 10.66
C TRP A 57 1.68 4.23 11.56
N ALA A 58 1.96 3.07 10.98
CA ALA A 58 2.35 1.87 11.73
C ALA A 58 3.67 2.09 12.48
N ILE A 59 4.65 2.76 11.85
CA ILE A 59 5.93 3.12 12.48
C ILE A 59 5.71 4.15 13.60
N PHE A 60 4.96 5.23 13.31
CA PHE A 60 4.68 6.29 14.28
C PHE A 60 4.00 5.77 15.55
N THR A 61 3.02 4.89 15.39
CA THR A 61 2.27 4.32 16.52
C THR A 61 3.07 3.29 17.31
N LEU A 62 4.01 2.57 16.66
CA LEU A 62 4.97 1.70 17.36
C LEU A 62 5.87 2.52 18.29
N PHE A 63 6.45 3.62 17.80
CA PHE A 63 7.29 4.51 18.61
C PHE A 63 6.49 5.28 19.67
N SER A 64 5.28 5.71 19.33
CA SER A 64 4.41 6.41 20.29
C SER A 64 4.02 5.51 21.46
N TYR A 65 3.69 4.24 21.20
CA TYR A 65 3.38 3.27 22.27
C TYR A 65 4.58 2.99 23.18
N HIS A 66 5.80 2.94 22.62
CA HIS A 66 7.03 2.81 23.42
C HIS A 66 7.25 4.00 24.37
N ARG A 67 6.79 5.21 24.00
CA ARG A 67 7.01 6.46 24.77
C ARG A 67 5.83 6.86 25.66
N SER A 68 4.60 6.48 25.32
CA SER A 68 3.39 6.77 26.11
C SER A 68 2.27 5.79 25.73
N SER A 69 1.52 5.28 26.71
CA SER A 69 0.40 4.35 26.53
C SER A 69 -0.74 5.01 25.75
N THR A 70 -0.54 5.13 24.44
CA THR A 70 -1.45 5.77 23.51
C THR A 70 -2.75 4.98 23.46
N ASN A 71 -3.89 5.69 23.38
CA ASN A 71 -5.21 5.08 23.38
C ASN A 71 -5.36 4.10 22.20
N ALA A 72 -5.45 2.81 22.51
CA ALA A 72 -5.49 1.76 21.51
C ALA A 72 -6.77 1.78 20.64
N THR A 73 -7.85 2.40 21.12
CA THR A 73 -9.08 2.52 20.33
C THR A 73 -8.90 3.51 19.17
N MET A 74 -8.19 4.63 19.39
CA MET A 74 -7.87 5.57 18.31
C MET A 74 -7.02 4.89 17.23
N VAL A 75 -6.01 4.13 17.66
CA VAL A 75 -5.18 3.33 16.76
C VAL A 75 -6.04 2.39 15.91
N ALA A 76 -6.95 1.63 16.53
CA ALA A 76 -7.82 0.71 15.82
C ALA A 76 -8.74 1.39 14.81
N ILE A 77 -9.25 2.59 15.13
CA ILE A 77 -10.08 3.39 14.21
C ILE A 77 -9.28 3.80 12.98
N VAL A 78 -8.07 4.33 13.17
CA VAL A 78 -7.24 4.77 12.04
C VAL A 78 -6.80 3.58 11.18
N ASP A 79 -6.49 2.44 11.81
CA ASP A 79 -6.19 1.21 11.08
C ASP A 79 -7.39 0.74 10.23
N LEU A 80 -8.63 0.83 10.74
CA LEU A 80 -9.85 0.53 9.96
C LEU A 80 -10.05 1.50 8.79
N LEU A 81 -9.69 2.78 8.93
CA LEU A 81 -9.71 3.73 7.82
C LEU A 81 -8.70 3.35 6.74
N PHE A 82 -7.50 2.89 7.11
CA PHE A 82 -6.52 2.38 6.15
C PHE A 82 -7.02 1.11 5.45
N VAL A 83 -7.68 0.20 6.15
CA VAL A 83 -8.34 -0.96 5.52
C VAL A 83 -9.38 -0.51 4.48
N GLY A 84 -10.23 0.47 4.82
CA GLY A 84 -11.18 1.06 3.87
C GLY A 84 -10.50 1.71 2.67
N ALA A 85 -9.41 2.44 2.89
CA ALA A 85 -8.62 3.04 1.82
C ALA A 85 -7.99 1.99 0.90
N PHE A 86 -7.50 0.87 1.43
CA PHE A 86 -6.99 -0.24 0.62
C PHE A 86 -8.08 -0.91 -0.21
N ILE A 87 -9.28 -1.09 0.34
CA ILE A 87 -10.43 -1.61 -0.41
C ILE A 87 -10.78 -0.68 -1.58
N ALA A 88 -10.82 0.64 -1.33
CA ALA A 88 -11.06 1.63 -2.38
C ALA A 88 -9.96 1.60 -3.45
N ALA A 89 -8.69 1.48 -3.04
CA ALA A 89 -7.57 1.39 -3.97
C ALA A 89 -7.65 0.15 -4.87
N ILE A 90 -8.05 -1.01 -4.34
CA ILE A 90 -8.28 -2.23 -5.13
C ILE A 90 -9.47 -2.07 -6.08
N TRP A 91 -10.51 -1.32 -5.69
CA TRP A 91 -11.63 -1.04 -6.58
C TRP A 91 -11.20 -0.29 -7.84
N TYR A 92 -10.21 0.60 -7.74
CA TYR A 92 -9.59 1.26 -8.90
C TYR A 92 -8.76 0.31 -9.78
N LEU A 93 -8.39 -0.88 -9.29
CA LEU A 93 -7.68 -1.91 -10.08
C LEU A 93 -8.62 -2.82 -10.88
N ARG A 94 -9.94 -2.65 -10.74
CA ARG A 94 -10.92 -3.58 -11.35
C ARG A 94 -10.76 -3.74 -12.85
N ASP A 95 -10.30 -2.71 -13.55
CA ASP A 95 -10.26 -2.69 -15.01
C ASP A 95 -9.17 -3.63 -15.57
N ILE A 96 -8.19 -4.01 -14.74
CA ILE A 96 -7.21 -5.07 -15.07
C ILE A 96 -7.90 -6.42 -15.29
N ARG A 97 -9.06 -6.68 -14.66
CA ARG A 97 -9.81 -7.94 -14.82
C ARG A 97 -10.31 -8.16 -16.25
N LEU A 98 -10.48 -7.11 -17.03
CA LEU A 98 -11.00 -7.19 -18.40
C LEU A 98 -9.91 -7.50 -19.43
N GLN A 99 -8.64 -7.55 -19.03
CA GLN A 99 -7.52 -7.88 -19.92
C GLN A 99 -7.44 -9.39 -20.18
N SER A 100 -7.38 -9.75 -21.46
CA SER A 100 -7.20 -11.14 -21.90
C SER A 100 -5.72 -11.40 -22.17
N CYS A 101 -5.08 -12.25 -21.36
CA CYS A 101 -3.70 -12.70 -21.57
C CYS A 101 -3.62 -13.76 -22.68
N SER A 102 -4.04 -13.42 -23.91
CA SER A 102 -4.04 -14.35 -25.05
C SER A 102 -2.71 -14.39 -25.81
N ASN A 103 -1.80 -13.44 -25.57
CA ASN A 103 -0.48 -13.39 -26.21
C ASN A 103 0.57 -12.84 -25.23
N VAL A 104 1.69 -13.54 -25.07
CA VAL A 104 2.83 -13.13 -24.23
C VAL A 104 3.98 -12.73 -25.14
N SER A 105 4.28 -11.43 -25.20
CA SER A 105 5.37 -10.87 -26.01
C SER A 105 6.54 -10.47 -25.11
N ARG A 106 7.76 -10.87 -25.48
CA ARG A 106 8.99 -10.55 -24.70
C ARG A 106 9.44 -9.08 -24.84
N ASP A 107 8.96 -8.40 -25.88
CA ASP A 107 9.33 -7.01 -26.22
C ASP A 107 8.23 -6.00 -25.86
N ALA A 108 7.25 -6.42 -25.05
CA ALA A 108 6.13 -5.57 -24.66
C ALA A 108 6.60 -4.43 -23.74
N ASN A 109 6.24 -3.19 -24.10
CA ASN A 109 6.56 -2.03 -23.28
C ASN A 109 5.50 -1.89 -22.19
N TRP A 110 5.80 -2.50 -21.03
CA TRP A 110 4.93 -2.53 -19.85
C TRP A 110 4.34 -1.16 -19.49
N ARG A 111 5.08 -0.06 -19.73
CA ARG A 111 4.63 1.31 -19.42
C ARG A 111 3.42 1.72 -20.24
N VAL A 112 3.41 1.37 -21.53
CA VAL A 112 2.34 1.70 -22.47
C VAL A 112 1.14 0.81 -22.20
N ASP A 113 1.39 -0.47 -21.91
CA ASP A 113 0.34 -1.43 -21.59
C ASP A 113 -0.41 -1.02 -20.33
N PHE A 114 0.27 -0.70 -19.22
CA PHE A 114 -0.37 -0.23 -17.99
C PHE A 114 -1.05 1.14 -18.11
N ALA A 115 -0.50 2.05 -18.93
CA ALA A 115 -1.13 3.33 -19.22
C ALA A 115 -2.40 3.17 -20.08
N GLY A 116 -2.48 2.14 -20.91
CA GLY A 116 -3.68 1.83 -21.69
C GLY A 116 -4.82 1.18 -20.90
N LEU A 117 -4.60 0.81 -19.63
CA LEU A 117 -5.62 0.22 -18.74
C LEU A 117 -6.42 1.25 -17.93
N SER A 118 -6.07 2.54 -18.01
CA SER A 118 -6.70 3.62 -17.25
C SER A 118 -7.84 4.30 -17.98
#